data_AF-A0A0F0CT98-F1
#
_entry.id   AF-A0A0F0CT98-F1
#
_cell.length_a   1.000
_cell.length_b   1.000
_cell.length_c   1.000
_cell.angle_alpha   90.00
_cell.angle_beta   90.00
_cell.angle_gamma   90.00
#
_symmetry.space_group_name_H-M   'P 1'
#
loop_
_entity.id
_entity.type
_entity.pdbx_description
1 polymer ?
#
loop_
_entity_poly.entity_id
_entity_poly.type
_entity_poly.pdbx_seq_one_letter_code
_entity_poly.pdbx_strand_id
1 'polypeptide(L)'
;MEYGDPRPRNLRSDEDTIVKAPFLELLPSVVAYPFLGNGKVLLLAGTIFYVIVSNIPFIGGTLSLAAGGYICAFMMKIIVSTSQGDRELPDWPDFTDFLDDIIRPFAMIALTFAVSQMPAIIYCISDPHVLLTLDPILIILVLAGNFYLPMALIAVSMSNSIRGVNPVFIIPAIVKGPAAYFIACAILVLITTISRAVIDFVSHIPIYPLKVTVLAFLFLYFITVEMRIIGLLYYSNKERFDWL
;
A
#
# COMPACT_ATOMS: atom_id res chain seq x y z
N MET A 1 -48.09 -36.50 0.31
CA MET A 1 -47.66 -36.36 1.71
C MET A 1 -46.16 -36.18 1.66
N GLU A 2 -45.72 -34.94 1.59
CA GLU A 2 -44.32 -34.58 1.37
C GLU A 2 -43.77 -34.04 2.69
N TYR A 3 -42.68 -34.64 3.15
CA TYR A 3 -42.09 -34.46 4.47
C TYR A 3 -41.38 -33.10 4.53
N GLY A 4 -41.98 -32.13 5.20
CA GLY A 4 -41.40 -30.81 5.40
C GLY A 4 -40.20 -30.88 6.35
N ASP A 5 -39.04 -30.44 5.87
CA ASP A 5 -37.80 -30.24 6.64
C ASP A 5 -38.05 -29.21 7.78
N PRO A 6 -37.95 -29.60 9.06
CA PRO A 6 -38.17 -28.70 10.19
C PRO A 6 -36.83 -28.10 10.63
N ARG A 7 -36.14 -27.38 9.75
CA ARG A 7 -35.00 -26.56 10.17
C ARG A 7 -35.49 -25.20 10.68
N PRO A 8 -35.16 -24.81 11.93
CA PRO A 8 -35.62 -23.56 12.50
C PRO A 8 -35.06 -22.37 11.71
N ARG A 9 -35.95 -21.46 11.32
CA ARG A 9 -35.71 -20.24 10.53
C ARG A 9 -34.84 -19.18 11.24
N ASN A 10 -34.26 -19.51 12.40
CA ASN A 10 -33.75 -18.53 13.36
C ASN A 10 -32.21 -18.54 13.51
N LEU A 11 -31.47 -19.11 12.54
CA LEU A 11 -30.00 -19.05 12.49
C LEU A 11 -29.48 -18.10 11.40
N ARG A 12 -30.32 -17.17 10.93
CA ARG A 12 -30.00 -16.20 9.86
C ARG A 12 -29.87 -14.76 10.36
N SER A 13 -29.62 -14.54 11.66
CA SER A 13 -29.76 -13.22 12.27
C SER A 13 -28.51 -12.59 12.87
N ASP A 14 -27.30 -13.13 12.66
CA ASP A 14 -26.07 -12.50 13.21
C ASP A 14 -24.89 -12.38 12.23
N GLU A 15 -24.96 -12.91 11.00
CA GLU A 15 -23.86 -12.82 10.02
C GLU A 15 -23.90 -11.57 9.11
N ASP A 16 -25.03 -10.87 9.00
CA ASP A 16 -25.25 -9.91 7.90
C ASP A 16 -25.27 -8.41 8.28
N THR A 17 -24.84 -8.04 9.50
CA THR A 17 -24.57 -6.63 9.82
C THR A 17 -23.24 -6.47 10.52
N ILE A 18 -22.15 -6.74 9.80
CA ILE A 18 -20.87 -6.09 10.13
C ILE A 18 -21.10 -4.60 9.92
N VAL A 19 -21.48 -3.87 10.97
CA VAL A 19 -21.45 -2.41 10.98
C VAL A 19 -19.99 -2.04 10.78
N LYS A 20 -19.61 -1.72 9.54
CA LYS A 20 -18.26 -1.29 9.18
C LYS A 20 -17.94 -0.07 10.03
N ALA A 21 -17.00 -0.21 10.96
CA ALA A 21 -16.54 0.90 11.76
C ALA A 21 -16.08 2.03 10.83
N PRO A 22 -16.45 3.30 11.11
CA PRO A 22 -16.01 4.42 10.31
C PRO A 22 -14.48 4.46 10.26
N PHE A 23 -13.92 4.87 9.12
CA PHE A 23 -12.48 4.85 8.85
C PHE A 23 -11.62 5.40 10.00
N LEU A 24 -12.08 6.47 10.66
CA LEU A 24 -11.39 7.11 11.78
C LEU A 24 -11.21 6.19 13.00
N GLU A 25 -12.18 5.32 13.30
CA GLU A 25 -12.09 4.38 14.43
C GLU A 25 -11.04 3.30 14.18
N LEU A 26 -10.73 3.01 12.92
CA LEU A 26 -9.75 2.01 12.52
C LEU A 26 -8.31 2.55 12.49
N LEU A 27 -8.12 3.88 12.49
CA LEU A 27 -6.79 4.50 12.39
C LEU A 27 -5.81 4.14 13.51
N PRO A 28 -6.20 4.13 14.79
CA PRO A 28 -5.27 3.76 15.87
C PRO A 28 -4.74 2.33 15.71
N SER A 29 -5.54 1.44 15.10
CA SER A 29 -5.14 0.04 14.87
C SER A 29 -4.01 -0.09 13.85
N VAL A 30 -3.83 0.88 12.94
CA VAL A 30 -2.83 0.84 11.88
C VAL A 30 -1.41 0.86 12.45
N VAL A 31 -1.16 1.65 13.49
CA VAL A 31 0.17 1.79 14.11
C VAL A 31 0.60 0.48 14.79
N ALA A 32 -0.36 -0.25 15.36
CA ALA A 32 -0.15 -1.54 15.99
C ALA A 32 -0.16 -2.71 15.00
N TYR A 33 -0.74 -2.52 13.81
CA TYR A 33 -0.96 -3.57 12.81
C TYR A 33 0.29 -4.40 12.46
N PRO A 34 1.49 -3.81 12.25
CA PRO A 34 2.69 -4.59 11.95
C PRO A 34 3.13 -5.54 13.09
N PHE A 35 2.57 -5.38 14.29
CA PHE A 35 2.90 -6.20 15.46
C PHE A 35 1.79 -7.19 15.84
N LEU A 36 0.67 -7.22 15.12
CA LEU A 36 -0.44 -8.16 15.34
C LEU A 36 -0.17 -9.51 14.68
N GLY A 37 -0.67 -10.58 15.30
CA GLY A 37 -0.49 -11.96 14.82
C GLY A 37 0.99 -12.32 14.63
N ASN A 38 1.32 -12.85 13.46
CA ASN A 38 2.70 -13.19 13.06
C ASN A 38 3.55 -11.98 12.64
N GLY A 39 3.01 -10.75 12.69
CA GLY A 39 3.65 -9.55 12.17
C GLY A 39 5.05 -9.28 12.74
N LYS A 40 5.29 -9.56 14.03
CA LYS A 40 6.61 -9.41 14.66
C LYS A 40 7.67 -10.30 14.01
N VAL A 41 7.31 -11.55 13.73
CA VAL A 41 8.20 -12.53 13.10
C VAL A 41 8.47 -12.12 11.65
N LEU A 42 7.43 -11.69 10.93
CA LEU A 42 7.54 -11.20 9.56
C LEU A 42 8.46 -9.97 9.47
N LEU A 43 8.26 -8.97 10.33
CA LEU A 43 9.13 -7.79 10.39
C LEU A 43 10.58 -8.15 10.70
N LEU A 44 10.82 -9.02 11.68
CA LEU A 44 12.17 -9.43 12.05
C LEU A 44 12.85 -10.19 10.91
N ALA A 45 12.16 -11.17 10.32
CA ALA A 45 12.67 -11.95 9.20
C ALA A 45 12.97 -11.06 7.98
N GLY A 46 12.06 -10.16 7.63
CA GLY A 46 12.25 -9.20 6.54
C GLY A 46 13.40 -8.23 6.80
N THR A 47 13.58 -7.78 8.05
CA THR A 47 14.70 -6.91 8.44
C THR A 47 16.02 -7.62 8.24
N ILE A 48 16.15 -8.86 8.72
CA ILE A 48 17.36 -9.67 8.55
C ILE A 48 17.63 -9.90 7.06
N PHE A 49 16.60 -10.28 6.29
CA PHE A 49 16.72 -10.49 4.85
C PHE A 49 17.21 -9.23 4.12
N TYR A 50 16.60 -8.07 4.39
CA TYR A 50 16.98 -6.81 3.76
C TYR A 50 18.42 -6.41 4.11
N VAL A 51 18.84 -6.59 5.37
CA VAL A 51 20.22 -6.34 5.80
C VAL A 51 21.19 -7.24 5.04
N ILE A 52 20.87 -8.53 4.86
CA ILE A 52 21.71 -9.45 4.08
C ILE A 52 21.80 -8.98 2.62
N VAL A 53 20.66 -8.73 1.97
CA VAL A 53 20.61 -8.33 0.55
C VAL A 53 21.37 -7.02 0.30
N SER A 54 21.22 -6.03 1.18
CA SER A 54 21.86 -4.70 1.03
C SER A 54 23.38 -4.71 1.21
N ASN A 55 23.96 -5.77 1.79
CA ASN A 55 25.40 -5.86 2.06
C ASN A 55 26.16 -6.82 1.13
N ILE A 56 25.52 -7.40 0.11
CA ILE A 56 26.17 -8.27 -0.88
C ILE A 56 26.54 -7.44 -2.13
N PRO A 57 27.81 -7.04 -2.30
CA PRO A 57 28.26 -6.41 -3.55
C PRO A 57 28.20 -7.42 -4.72
N PHE A 58 28.05 -6.94 -5.96
CA PHE A 58 28.05 -7.69 -7.23
C PHE A 58 26.80 -8.52 -7.61
N ILE A 59 26.04 -9.07 -6.66
CA ILE A 59 24.73 -9.74 -6.93
C ILE A 59 23.56 -8.75 -6.77
N GLY A 60 23.86 -7.53 -6.31
CA GLY A 60 22.90 -6.53 -5.85
C GLY A 60 21.88 -6.07 -6.90
N GLY A 61 22.14 -6.10 -8.20
CA GLY A 61 21.16 -5.65 -9.19
C GLY A 61 19.94 -6.58 -9.28
N THR A 62 20.19 -7.85 -9.62
CA THR A 62 19.14 -8.86 -9.78
C THR A 62 18.49 -9.23 -8.44
N LEU A 63 19.27 -9.33 -7.37
CA LEU A 63 18.74 -9.65 -6.04
C LEU A 63 17.98 -8.47 -5.42
N SER A 64 18.39 -7.22 -5.65
CA SER A 64 17.58 -6.07 -5.21
C SER A 64 16.31 -5.94 -6.03
N LEU A 65 16.34 -6.25 -7.33
CA LEU A 65 15.12 -6.33 -8.14
C LEU A 65 14.19 -7.42 -7.61
N ALA A 66 14.73 -8.59 -7.27
CA ALA A 66 13.99 -9.68 -6.66
C ALA A 66 13.36 -9.27 -5.33
N ALA A 67 14.16 -8.71 -4.41
CA ALA A 67 13.68 -8.20 -3.13
C ALA A 67 12.62 -7.11 -3.31
N GLY A 68 12.84 -6.17 -4.24
CA GLY A 68 11.91 -5.09 -4.54
C GLY A 68 10.58 -5.59 -5.07
N GLY A 69 10.60 -6.54 -6.03
CA GLY A 69 9.38 -7.15 -6.53
C GLY A 69 8.64 -7.97 -5.48
N TYR A 70 9.37 -8.68 -4.62
CA TYR A 70 8.78 -9.40 -3.49
C TYR A 70 8.11 -8.48 -2.47
N ILE A 71 8.74 -7.34 -2.15
CA ILE A 71 8.14 -6.30 -1.31
C ILE A 71 6.88 -5.73 -1.99
N CYS A 72 6.91 -5.50 -3.31
CA CYS A 72 5.72 -5.04 -4.06
C CYS A 72 4.57 -6.05 -3.99
N ALA A 73 4.86 -7.34 -4.13
CA ALA A 73 3.88 -8.41 -3.97
C ALA A 73 3.28 -8.40 -2.56
N PHE A 74 4.14 -8.23 -1.54
CA PHE A 74 3.70 -8.13 -0.16
C PHE A 74 2.81 -6.90 0.09
N MET A 75 3.16 -5.74 -0.48
CA MET A 75 2.34 -4.53 -0.41
C MET A 75 0.93 -4.77 -0.98
N MET A 76 0.84 -5.37 -2.17
CA MET A 76 -0.44 -5.71 -2.78
C MET A 76 -1.23 -6.70 -1.90
N LYS A 77 -0.57 -7.72 -1.34
CA LYS A 77 -1.19 -8.70 -0.43
C LYS A 77 -1.76 -8.02 0.83
N ILE A 78 -1.06 -7.06 1.42
CA ILE A 78 -1.57 -6.26 2.56
C ILE A 78 -2.80 -5.45 2.16
N ILE A 79 -2.79 -4.78 1.01
CA ILE A 79 -3.95 -4.01 0.54
C ILE A 79 -5.15 -4.96 0.37
N VAL A 80 -4.94 -6.14 -0.22
CA VAL A 80 -5.99 -7.14 -0.47
C VAL A 80 -6.55 -7.74 0.80
N SER A 81 -5.72 -8.23 1.72
CA SER A 81 -6.21 -8.81 2.98
C SER A 81 -6.93 -7.76 3.82
N THR A 82 -6.39 -6.55 3.88
CA THR A 82 -7.00 -5.44 4.60
C THR A 82 -8.34 -5.03 4.00
N SER A 83 -8.45 -4.98 2.67
CA SER A 83 -9.68 -4.59 1.98
C SER A 83 -10.82 -5.60 2.21
N GLN A 84 -10.48 -6.85 2.55
CA GLN A 84 -11.40 -7.92 2.93
C GLN A 84 -11.79 -7.87 4.41
N GLY A 85 -11.09 -7.08 5.23
CA GLY A 85 -11.39 -6.90 6.66
C GLY A 85 -10.49 -7.67 7.61
N ASP A 86 -9.44 -8.33 7.10
CA ASP A 86 -8.49 -9.05 7.94
C ASP A 86 -7.82 -8.10 8.92
N ARG A 87 -7.60 -8.53 10.17
CA ARG A 87 -7.01 -7.70 11.23
C ARG A 87 -5.53 -7.99 11.48
N GLU A 88 -5.02 -9.08 10.91
CA GLU A 88 -3.65 -9.52 11.08
C GLU A 88 -2.83 -9.27 9.82
N LEU A 89 -1.51 -9.20 9.98
CA LEU A 89 -0.59 -9.07 8.86
C LEU A 89 -0.60 -10.38 8.07
N PRO A 90 -0.79 -10.36 6.74
CA PRO A 90 -0.71 -11.58 5.94
C PRO A 90 0.71 -12.14 5.99
N ASP A 91 0.85 -13.45 5.83
CA ASP A 91 2.16 -14.08 5.69
C ASP A 91 2.88 -13.56 4.42
N TRP A 92 4.19 -13.75 4.38
CA TRP A 92 5.00 -13.45 3.19
C TRP A 92 4.39 -14.07 1.92
N PRO A 93 4.54 -13.44 0.73
CA PRO A 93 4.05 -14.01 -0.52
C PRO A 93 4.69 -15.36 -0.82
N ASP A 94 3.94 -16.27 -1.42
CA ASP A 94 4.51 -17.50 -1.94
C ASP A 94 5.46 -17.18 -3.11
N PHE A 95 6.49 -17.99 -3.28
CA PHE A 95 7.43 -17.86 -4.39
C PHE A 95 7.44 -19.16 -5.19
N THR A 96 6.79 -19.14 -6.34
CA THR A 96 6.67 -20.26 -7.27
C THR A 96 7.30 -19.91 -8.61
N ASP A 97 7.00 -18.73 -9.15
CA ASP A 97 7.48 -18.27 -10.45
C ASP A 97 8.06 -16.85 -10.36
N PHE A 98 9.28 -16.67 -10.90
CA PHE A 98 9.97 -15.39 -10.83
C PHE A 98 9.26 -14.27 -11.60
N LEU A 99 8.63 -14.56 -12.74
CA LEU A 99 7.94 -13.56 -13.54
C LEU A 99 6.66 -13.09 -12.83
N ASP A 100 5.86 -14.04 -12.36
CA ASP A 100 4.55 -13.77 -11.76
C ASP A 100 4.64 -13.24 -10.33
N ASP A 101 5.62 -13.68 -9.53
CA ASP A 101 5.72 -13.31 -8.12
C ASP A 101 6.63 -12.11 -7.85
N ILE A 102 7.52 -11.76 -8.80
CA ILE A 102 8.48 -10.66 -8.64
C ILE A 102 8.27 -9.58 -9.70
N ILE A 103 8.45 -9.93 -10.97
CA ILE A 103 8.48 -8.93 -12.06
C ILE A 103 7.11 -8.29 -12.24
N ARG A 104 6.04 -9.09 -12.20
CA ARG A 104 4.68 -8.59 -12.40
C ARG A 104 4.22 -7.65 -11.28
N PRO A 105 4.35 -7.96 -9.98
CA PRO A 105 4.02 -7.03 -8.89
C PRO A 105 4.89 -5.77 -8.92
N PHE A 106 6.19 -5.92 -9.19
CA PHE A 106 7.09 -4.78 -9.37
C PHE A 106 6.61 -3.85 -10.49
N ALA A 107 6.36 -4.42 -11.68
CA ALA A 107 5.91 -3.67 -12.85
C ALA A 107 4.55 -3.00 -12.58
N MET A 108 3.63 -3.69 -11.90
CA MET A 108 2.31 -3.13 -11.54
C MET A 108 2.44 -1.89 -10.68
N ILE A 109 3.19 -1.95 -9.56
CA ILE A 109 3.36 -0.79 -8.69
C ILE A 109 4.15 0.31 -9.40
N ALA A 110 5.23 -0.03 -10.11
CA ALA A 110 6.06 0.93 -10.84
C ALA A 110 5.27 1.66 -11.93
N LEU A 111 4.49 0.94 -12.73
CA LEU A 111 3.63 1.54 -13.76
C LEU A 111 2.50 2.35 -13.15
N THR A 112 1.91 1.89 -12.04
CA THR A 112 0.88 2.67 -11.31
C THR A 112 1.44 4.01 -10.85
N PHE A 113 2.65 4.01 -10.29
CA PHE A 113 3.35 5.23 -9.90
C PHE A 113 3.66 6.12 -11.11
N ALA A 114 4.20 5.54 -12.19
CA ALA A 114 4.53 6.28 -13.40
C ALA A 114 3.31 6.93 -14.05
N VAL A 115 2.18 6.22 -14.14
CA VAL A 115 0.92 6.75 -14.68
C VAL A 115 0.36 7.85 -13.78
N SER A 116 0.41 7.66 -12.45
CA SER A 116 -0.04 8.68 -11.49
C SER A 116 0.76 9.97 -11.61
N GLN A 117 2.07 9.88 -11.86
CA GLN A 117 2.97 11.03 -12.01
C GLN A 117 3.12 11.52 -13.46
N MET A 118 2.44 10.90 -14.42
CA MET A 118 2.59 11.19 -15.85
C MET A 118 2.40 12.67 -16.20
N PRO A 119 1.38 13.40 -15.68
CA PRO A 119 1.23 14.83 -15.97
C PRO A 119 2.43 15.67 -15.53
N ALA A 120 3.00 15.39 -14.35
CA ALA A 120 4.18 16.08 -13.84
C ALA A 120 5.43 15.75 -14.69
N ILE A 121 5.60 14.49 -15.09
CA ILE A 121 6.70 14.06 -15.96
C ILE A 121 6.64 14.77 -17.32
N ILE A 122 5.46 14.84 -17.95
CA ILE A 122 5.27 15.54 -19.23
C ILE A 122 5.61 17.03 -19.09
N TYR A 123 5.19 17.67 -17.99
CA TYR A 123 5.51 19.07 -17.73
C TYR A 123 7.03 19.30 -17.59
N CYS A 124 7.72 18.46 -16.82
CA CYS A 124 9.18 18.54 -16.66
C CYS A 124 9.97 18.29 -17.95
N ILE A 125 9.47 17.42 -18.85
CA ILE A 125 10.12 17.19 -20.15
C ILE A 125 9.93 18.40 -21.07
N SER A 126 8.77 19.06 -20.97
CA SER A 126 8.42 20.21 -21.81
C SER A 126 9.20 21.47 -21.41
N ASP A 127 9.39 21.68 -20.11
CA ASP A 127 10.25 22.74 -19.57
C ASP A 127 11.08 22.21 -18.39
N PRO A 128 12.34 21.80 -18.63
CA PRO A 128 13.20 21.27 -17.56
C PRO A 128 13.57 22.29 -16.48
N HIS A 129 13.45 23.60 -16.75
CA HIS A 129 13.83 24.64 -15.79
C HIS A 129 12.87 24.70 -14.60
N VAL A 130 11.66 24.16 -14.73
CA VAL A 130 10.63 24.10 -13.66
C VAL A 130 11.09 23.33 -12.42
N LEU A 131 12.04 22.41 -12.57
CA LEU A 131 12.63 21.67 -11.45
C LEU A 131 13.48 22.56 -10.54
N LEU A 132 14.13 23.58 -11.10
CA LEU A 132 15.00 24.49 -10.36
C LEU A 132 14.23 25.63 -9.70
N THR A 133 13.08 25.99 -10.28
CA THR A 133 12.29 27.15 -9.84
C THR A 133 11.16 26.79 -8.87
N LEU A 134 10.91 25.51 -8.60
CA LEU A 134 9.78 25.02 -7.80
C LEU A 134 8.45 25.63 -8.30
N ASP A 135 8.23 25.54 -9.61
CA ASP A 135 7.05 26.09 -10.27
C ASP A 135 5.75 25.63 -9.55
N PRO A 136 4.85 26.56 -9.16
CA PRO A 136 3.57 26.21 -8.55
C PRO A 136 2.75 25.19 -9.36
N ILE A 137 2.83 25.22 -10.70
CA ILE A 137 2.14 24.27 -11.59
C ILE A 137 2.69 22.86 -11.38
N LEU A 138 4.01 22.71 -11.32
CA LEU A 138 4.64 21.42 -11.05
C LEU A 138 4.20 20.86 -9.70
N ILE A 139 4.15 21.71 -8.66
CA ILE A 139 3.71 21.31 -7.33
C ILE A 139 2.27 20.79 -7.37
N ILE A 140 1.37 21.50 -8.06
CA ILE A 140 -0.04 21.07 -8.23
C ILE A 140 -0.12 19.71 -8.95
N LEU A 141 0.67 19.50 -10.01
CA LEU A 141 0.67 18.24 -10.76
C LEU A 141 1.19 17.07 -9.92
N VAL A 142 2.27 17.27 -9.16
CA VAL A 142 2.81 16.25 -8.25
C VAL A 142 1.82 15.91 -7.14
N LEU A 143 1.17 16.93 -6.56
CA LEU A 143 0.11 16.73 -5.57
C LEU A 143 -1.05 15.94 -6.17
N ALA A 144 -1.53 16.32 -7.36
CA ALA A 144 -2.60 15.59 -8.04
C ALA A 144 -2.24 14.11 -8.27
N GLY A 145 -1.00 13.82 -8.69
CA GLY A 145 -0.51 12.45 -8.85
C GLY A 145 -0.48 11.66 -7.53
N ASN A 146 -0.03 12.29 -6.44
CA ASN A 146 -0.06 11.67 -5.10
C ASN A 146 -1.49 11.46 -4.58
N PHE A 147 -2.42 12.36 -4.91
CA PHE A 147 -3.84 12.20 -4.59
C PHE A 147 -4.52 11.14 -5.46
N TYR A 148 -3.95 10.74 -6.60
CA TYR A 148 -4.48 9.68 -7.45
C TYR A 148 -3.95 8.29 -7.05
N LEU A 149 -2.70 8.24 -6.56
CA LEU A 149 -1.94 7.02 -6.29
C LEU A 149 -2.63 6.01 -5.34
N PRO A 150 -3.19 6.40 -4.16
CA PRO A 150 -3.80 5.44 -3.24
C PRO A 150 -4.91 4.64 -3.89
N MET A 151 -5.79 5.32 -4.63
CA MET A 151 -6.91 4.68 -5.31
C MET A 151 -6.46 3.79 -6.47
N ALA A 152 -5.42 4.23 -7.19
CA ALA A 152 -4.81 3.44 -8.26
C ALA A 152 -4.15 2.15 -7.74
N LEU A 153 -3.48 2.21 -6.58
CA LEU A 153 -2.89 1.03 -5.93
C LEU A 153 -3.96 0.04 -5.47
N ILE A 154 -5.09 0.51 -4.92
CA ILE A 154 -6.24 -0.35 -4.63
C ILE A 154 -6.75 -1.00 -5.91
N ALA A 155 -6.99 -0.22 -6.97
CA ALA A 155 -7.51 -0.74 -8.24
C ALA A 155 -6.63 -1.85 -8.82
N VAL A 156 -5.32 -1.64 -8.86
CA VAL A 156 -4.36 -2.59 -9.42
C VAL A 156 -4.17 -3.81 -8.54
N SER A 157 -4.11 -3.66 -7.22
CA SER A 157 -4.01 -4.79 -6.29
C SER A 157 -5.25 -5.69 -6.32
N MET A 158 -6.45 -5.11 -6.45
CA MET A 158 -7.71 -5.86 -6.51
C MET A 158 -7.92 -6.53 -7.87
N SER A 159 -7.68 -5.81 -8.96
CA SER A 159 -7.91 -6.33 -10.31
C SER A 159 -6.75 -7.18 -10.85
N ASN A 160 -5.60 -7.18 -10.16
CA ASN A 160 -4.35 -7.80 -10.62
C ASN A 160 -4.03 -7.42 -12.07
N SER A 161 -4.30 -6.16 -12.46
CA SER A 161 -4.21 -5.69 -13.84
C SER A 161 -3.93 -4.21 -13.90
N ILE A 162 -3.01 -3.81 -14.79
CA ILE A 162 -2.69 -2.39 -15.00
C ILE A 162 -3.87 -1.60 -15.56
N ARG A 163 -4.86 -2.28 -16.16
CA ARG A 163 -6.10 -1.64 -16.62
C ARG A 163 -6.90 -1.01 -15.47
N GLY A 164 -6.64 -1.41 -14.22
CA GLY A 164 -7.19 -0.78 -13.03
C GLY A 164 -6.80 0.69 -12.86
N VAL A 165 -5.66 1.14 -13.45
CA VAL A 165 -5.18 2.54 -13.40
C VAL A 165 -5.91 3.45 -14.39
N ASN A 166 -7.05 3.04 -14.95
CA ASN A 166 -7.75 3.88 -15.90
C ASN A 166 -8.43 5.07 -15.15
N PRO A 167 -8.12 6.33 -15.50
CA PRO A 167 -8.67 7.51 -14.84
C PRO A 167 -10.20 7.60 -14.90
N VAL A 168 -10.82 6.98 -15.91
CA VAL A 168 -12.29 6.92 -16.07
C VAL A 168 -12.94 6.19 -14.88
N PHE A 169 -12.26 5.22 -14.26
CA PHE A 169 -12.80 4.51 -13.08
C PHE A 169 -12.35 5.17 -11.77
N ILE A 170 -11.10 5.62 -11.69
CA ILE A 170 -10.53 6.16 -10.45
C ILE A 170 -11.09 7.53 -10.08
N ILE A 171 -11.25 8.45 -11.04
CA ILE A 171 -11.72 9.81 -10.75
C ILE A 171 -13.14 9.81 -10.17
N PRO A 172 -14.14 9.10 -10.75
CA PRO A 172 -15.46 9.00 -10.14
C PRO A 172 -15.43 8.36 -8.76
N ALA A 173 -14.55 7.38 -8.54
CA ALA A 173 -14.45 6.73 -7.25
C ALA A 173 -13.92 7.70 -6.17
N ILE A 174 -12.91 8.52 -6.48
CA ILE A 174 -12.44 9.61 -5.59
C ILE A 174 -13.58 10.58 -5.24
N VAL A 175 -14.39 10.97 -6.23
CA VAL A 175 -15.50 11.93 -6.04
C VAL A 175 -16.66 11.34 -5.23
N LYS A 176 -16.88 10.02 -5.25
CA LYS A 176 -17.95 9.35 -4.50
C LYS A 176 -17.69 9.22 -2.99
N GLY A 177 -16.42 9.32 -2.56
CA GLY A 177 -16.01 9.15 -1.16
C GLY A 177 -15.14 10.27 -0.60
N PRO A 178 -15.45 11.57 -0.81
CA PRO A 178 -14.48 12.64 -0.67
C PRO A 178 -13.96 12.79 0.76
N ALA A 179 -14.82 12.77 1.77
CA ALA A 179 -14.41 13.04 3.15
C ALA A 179 -13.43 11.97 3.69
N ALA A 180 -13.77 10.68 3.58
CA ALA A 180 -12.88 9.61 4.04
C ALA A 180 -11.59 9.55 3.20
N TYR A 181 -11.69 9.83 1.89
CA TYR A 181 -10.54 9.86 1.00
C TYR A 181 -9.55 10.98 1.34
N PHE A 182 -10.03 12.21 1.55
CA PHE A 182 -9.18 13.34 1.93
C PHE A 182 -8.50 13.11 3.28
N ILE A 183 -9.21 12.54 4.26
CA ILE A 183 -8.62 12.19 5.55
C ILE A 183 -7.54 11.12 5.38
N ALA A 184 -7.80 10.07 4.59
CA ALA A 184 -6.81 9.03 4.32
C ALA A 184 -5.57 9.61 3.62
N CYS A 185 -5.74 10.49 2.64
CA CYS A 185 -4.63 11.18 1.97
C CYS A 185 -3.85 12.07 2.93
N ALA A 186 -4.51 12.84 3.79
CA ALA A 186 -3.85 13.68 4.80
C ALA A 186 -3.02 12.84 5.78
N ILE A 187 -3.54 11.68 6.19
CA ILE A 187 -2.84 10.75 7.08
C ILE A 187 -1.66 10.09 6.37
N LEU A 188 -1.82 9.67 5.11
CA LEU A 188 -0.72 9.14 4.32
C LEU A 188 0.39 10.18 4.18
N VAL A 189 0.07 11.43 3.82
CA VAL A 189 1.05 12.52 3.76
C VAL A 189 1.75 12.72 5.11
N LEU A 190 1.00 12.71 6.21
CA LEU A 190 1.57 12.83 7.56
C LEU A 190 2.54 11.68 7.88
N ILE A 191 2.13 10.43 7.64
CA ILE A 191 2.93 9.24 7.92
C ILE A 191 4.17 9.18 7.04
N THR A 192 4.05 9.45 5.74
CA THR A 192 5.20 9.50 4.84
C THR A 192 6.16 10.64 5.22
N THR A 193 5.65 11.79 5.68
CA THR A 193 6.50 12.89 6.18
C THR A 193 7.24 12.50 7.46
N ILE A 194 6.54 11.89 8.42
CA ILE A 194 7.15 11.36 9.65
C ILE A 194 8.19 10.29 9.30
N SER A 195 7.85 9.36 8.41
CA SER A 195 8.75 8.29 7.95
C SER A 195 10.04 8.87 7.41
N ARG A 196 9.97 9.86 6.50
CA ARG A 196 11.15 10.56 5.98
C ARG A 196 11.96 11.23 7.07
N ALA A 197 11.32 11.98 7.98
CA ALA A 197 12.02 12.64 9.08
C ALA A 197 12.74 11.66 10.01
N VAL A 198 12.12 10.50 10.31
CA VAL A 198 12.71 9.45 11.13
C VAL A 198 13.87 8.77 10.40
N ILE A 199 13.69 8.43 9.12
CA ILE A 199 14.74 7.85 8.27
C ILE A 199 15.94 8.79 8.18
N ASP A 200 15.71 10.08 7.93
CA ASP A 200 16.74 11.11 7.87
C ASP A 200 17.46 11.22 9.22
N PHE A 201 16.74 11.22 10.34
CA PHE A 201 17.35 11.25 11.66
C PHE A 201 18.25 10.02 11.92
N VAL A 202 17.77 8.82 11.61
CA VAL A 202 18.54 7.57 11.76
C VAL A 202 19.73 7.53 10.80
N SER A 203 19.66 8.19 9.65
CA SER A 203 20.75 8.22 8.67
C SER A 203 22.04 8.85 9.23
N HIS A 204 21.93 9.72 10.25
CA HIS A 204 23.04 10.37 10.95
C HIS A 204 23.76 9.47 11.97
N ILE A 205 23.27 8.26 12.24
CA ILE A 205 23.94 7.33 13.18
C ILE A 205 25.28 6.86 12.58
N PRO A 206 26.42 7.03 13.29
CA PRO A 206 27.75 6.68 12.77
C PRO A 206 28.01 5.17 12.73
N ILE A 207 27.25 4.38 13.48
CA ILE A 207 27.40 2.92 13.58
C ILE A 207 26.68 2.25 12.42
N TYR A 208 27.43 1.87 11.37
CA TYR A 208 26.89 1.29 10.14
C TYR A 208 25.94 0.08 10.34
N PRO A 209 26.31 -1.01 11.04
CA PRO A 209 25.44 -2.19 11.13
C PRO A 209 24.13 -1.89 11.90
N LEU A 210 24.19 -1.05 12.92
CA LEU A 210 23.02 -0.60 13.66
C LEU A 210 22.12 0.25 12.75
N LYS A 211 22.71 1.21 12.01
CA LYS A 211 21.99 2.07 11.07
C LYS A 211 21.22 1.26 10.03
N VAL A 212 21.87 0.33 9.33
CA VAL A 212 21.22 -0.46 8.27
C VAL A 212 20.07 -1.31 8.83
N THR A 213 20.27 -1.92 9.99
CA THR A 213 19.24 -2.74 10.64
C THR A 213 18.02 -1.91 11.05
N VAL A 214 18.24 -0.74 11.67
CA VAL A 214 17.15 0.16 12.07
C VAL A 214 16.41 0.70 10.84
N LEU A 215 17.12 1.11 9.79
CA LEU A 215 16.51 1.59 8.56
C LEU A 215 15.67 0.51 7.86
N ALA A 216 16.17 -0.73 7.79
CA ALA A 216 15.45 -1.86 7.22
C ALA A 216 14.14 -2.16 7.96
N PHE A 217 14.20 -2.15 9.30
CA PHE A 217 13.02 -2.35 10.14
C PHE A 217 12.00 -1.23 9.95
N LEU A 218 12.45 0.04 9.99
CA LEU A 218 11.58 1.19 9.81
C LEU A 218 10.94 1.21 8.42
N PHE A 219 11.68 0.88 7.37
CA PHE A 219 11.18 0.78 6.02
C PHE A 219 10.02 -0.22 5.92
N LEU A 220 10.21 -1.45 6.42
CA LEU A 220 9.15 -2.47 6.42
C LEU A 220 7.97 -2.09 7.33
N TYR A 221 8.24 -1.45 8.45
CA TYR A 221 7.19 -0.95 9.35
C TYR A 221 6.32 0.09 8.64
N PHE A 222 6.91 1.16 8.09
CA PHE A 222 6.17 2.25 7.46
C PHE A 222 5.43 1.79 6.20
N ILE A 223 6.04 0.96 5.36
CA ILE A 223 5.37 0.46 4.16
C ILE A 223 4.13 -0.37 4.53
N THR A 224 4.22 -1.19 5.59
CA THR A 224 3.09 -1.98 6.09
C THR A 224 1.95 -1.09 6.58
N VAL A 225 2.28 -0.04 7.34
CA VAL A 225 1.33 0.96 7.84
C VAL A 225 0.63 1.69 6.70
N GLU A 226 1.39 2.14 5.69
CA GLU A 226 0.84 2.84 4.52
C GLU A 226 -0.10 1.94 3.71
N MET A 227 0.30 0.69 3.41
CA MET A 227 -0.55 -0.26 2.68
C MET A 227 -1.81 -0.62 3.47
N ARG A 228 -1.70 -0.72 4.80
CA ARG A 228 -2.85 -0.94 5.69
C ARG A 228 -3.85 0.22 5.61
N ILE A 229 -3.39 1.47 5.58
CA ILE A 229 -4.28 2.64 5.43
C ILE A 229 -5.00 2.60 4.10
N ILE A 230 -4.27 2.30 3.03
CA ILE A 230 -4.81 2.16 1.67
C ILE A 230 -5.88 1.07 1.62
N GLY A 231 -5.64 -0.10 2.21
CA GLY A 231 -6.65 -1.16 2.29
C GLY A 231 -7.88 -0.78 3.12
N LEU A 232 -7.69 -0.09 4.27
CA LEU A 232 -8.79 0.33 5.14
C LEU A 232 -9.69 1.39 4.50
N LEU A 233 -9.11 2.24 3.66
CA LEU A 233 -9.86 3.21 2.86
C LEU A 233 -10.88 2.50 1.96
N TYR A 234 -10.50 1.39 1.33
CA TYR A 234 -11.43 0.57 0.56
C TYR A 234 -12.43 -0.14 1.45
N TYR A 235 -11.97 -0.84 2.50
CA TYR A 235 -12.83 -1.62 3.40
C TYR A 235 -14.00 -0.79 3.97
N SER A 236 -13.70 0.42 4.45
CA SER A 236 -14.68 1.34 5.04
C SER A 236 -15.65 1.95 4.03
N ASN A 237 -15.32 1.96 2.73
CA ASN A 237 -16.10 2.59 1.67
C ASN A 237 -16.53 1.62 0.55
N LYS A 238 -16.43 0.31 0.78
CA LYS A 238 -16.69 -0.74 -0.23
C LYS A 238 -18.03 -0.57 -0.95
N GLU A 239 -19.07 -0.15 -0.24
CA GLU A 239 -20.42 0.08 -0.80
C GLU A 239 -20.52 1.31 -1.70
N ARG A 240 -19.63 2.30 -1.52
CA ARG A 240 -19.58 3.52 -2.35
C ARG A 240 -18.73 3.32 -3.60
N PHE A 241 -17.76 2.41 -3.49
CA PHE A 241 -16.82 2.02 -4.53
C PHE A 241 -17.36 0.78 -5.27
N ASP A 242 -18.52 0.93 -5.89
CA ASP A 242 -19.30 -0.10 -6.60
C ASP A 242 -18.64 -0.57 -7.93
N TRP A 243 -17.33 -0.83 -7.96
CA TRP A 243 -16.55 -1.08 -9.19
C TRP A 243 -15.65 -2.32 -9.15
N LEU A 244 -15.74 -3.16 -8.10
CA LEU A 244 -15.01 -4.43 -7.96
C LEU A 244 -15.88 -5.53 -7.34
#